data_AF-A0A1J5U706-F1
#
_entry.id   AF-A0A1J5U706-F1
#
_cell.length_a   1.000
_cell.length_b   1.000
_cell.length_c   1.000
_cell.angle_alpha   90.00
_cell.angle_beta   90.00
_cell.angle_gamma   90.00
#
_symmetry.space_group_name_H-M   'P 1'
#
loop_
_entity.id
_entity.type
_entity.pdbx_description
1 polymer ?
#
loop_
_entity_poly.entity_id
_entity_poly.type
_entity_poly.pdbx_seq_one_letter_code
_entity_poly.pdbx_strand_id
1 'polypeptide(L)'
;MTNIKNKITDLGSKIGTNIQEKLNINKDDEIFKIVNGRKYDRELLEVAAELTSKKEEITLEGSKQLFHKIKDYDDYTQVEKQTVAYIRKTYKFTPEANNWLRTEIRRWASGKTRSDTTSDPTSSKLQKEQPLSFVFSNLKEAYRWDNLNNLNEKPKTAAQWAGILLSIVFVLGILSGIAYGVKWNNQETQWSSEGLSSVHGTIIDVNGNSLEGVKIEADDKKTYTNAQGKYFLYDLIGDQVEIKFTMEGYGDLNVWINIRSEGTNILEVELEEGGINKSEDKRKNVAEPWPPNYALSPIFIVASIIALMGSSAALLQQNFRMAVIGCLCGVISYGFLIGSILSVIALSLLLIDREKFDRA
;
A
#
# COMPACT_ATOMS: atom_id res chain seq x y z
N MET A 1 -24.84 22.93 18.83
CA MET A 1 -24.53 21.78 17.94
C MET A 1 -24.25 22.16 16.49
N THR A 2 -24.89 23.19 15.92
CA THR A 2 -24.77 23.61 14.50
C THR A 2 -23.35 24.02 14.06
N ASN A 3 -22.56 24.59 14.97
CA ASN A 3 -21.23 25.14 14.67
C ASN A 3 -20.16 24.05 14.42
N ILE A 4 -20.28 22.90 15.10
CA ILE A 4 -19.32 21.79 14.95
C ILE A 4 -19.60 21.00 13.66
N LYS A 5 -20.88 20.79 13.32
CA LYS A 5 -21.29 20.11 12.07
C LYS A 5 -20.74 20.84 10.83
N ASN A 6 -20.83 22.17 10.82
CA ASN A 6 -20.34 22.99 9.72
C ASN A 6 -18.81 22.94 9.61
N LYS A 7 -18.09 22.97 10.74
CA LYS A 7 -16.61 22.88 10.75
C LYS A 7 -16.08 21.54 10.24
N ILE A 8 -16.72 20.43 10.60
CA ILE A 8 -16.30 19.10 10.14
C ILE A 8 -16.57 18.93 8.64
N THR A 9 -17.68 19.47 8.14
CA THR A 9 -18.03 19.40 6.71
C THR A 9 -17.06 20.25 5.87
N ASP A 10 -16.72 21.45 6.34
CA ASP A 10 -15.72 22.33 5.71
C ASP A 10 -14.31 21.70 5.67
N LEU A 11 -13.92 21.04 6.76
CA LEU A 11 -12.63 20.35 6.84
C LEU A 11 -12.58 19.16 5.88
N GLY A 12 -13.67 18.38 5.77
CA GLY A 12 -13.79 17.28 4.82
C GLY A 12 -13.68 17.75 3.36
N SER A 13 -14.30 18.87 3.00
CA SER A 13 -14.15 19.45 1.67
C SER A 13 -12.74 19.94 1.39
N LYS A 14 -12.09 20.62 2.36
CA LYS A 14 -10.71 21.13 2.22
C LYS A 14 -9.67 20.02 2.08
N ILE A 15 -9.87 18.91 2.80
CA ILE A 15 -8.99 17.74 2.68
C ILE A 15 -9.19 17.10 1.29
N GLY A 16 -10.43 16.97 0.82
CA GLY A 16 -10.72 16.45 -0.52
C GLY A 16 -10.07 17.26 -1.64
N THR A 17 -10.14 18.59 -1.57
CA THR A 17 -9.50 19.48 -2.55
C THR A 17 -7.98 19.44 -2.47
N ASN A 18 -7.40 19.45 -1.27
CA ASN A 18 -5.94 19.37 -1.08
C ASN A 18 -5.35 18.02 -1.53
N ILE A 19 -6.10 16.92 -1.40
CA ILE A 19 -5.68 15.61 -1.89
C ILE A 19 -5.71 15.57 -3.43
N GLN A 20 -6.73 16.17 -4.06
CA GLN A 20 -6.80 16.30 -5.51
C GLN A 20 -5.66 17.16 -6.07
N GLU A 21 -5.32 18.26 -5.39
CA GLU A 21 -4.23 19.16 -5.75
C GLU A 21 -2.84 18.52 -5.56
N LYS A 22 -2.62 17.80 -4.45
CA LYS A 22 -1.33 17.13 -4.17
C LYS A 22 -1.08 15.86 -4.98
N LEU A 23 -2.12 15.20 -5.51
CA LEU A 23 -1.99 13.98 -6.32
C LEU A 23 -1.83 14.26 -7.83
N ASN A 24 -1.81 15.53 -8.26
CA ASN A 24 -1.62 15.94 -9.65
C ASN A 24 -2.46 15.13 -10.67
N ILE A 25 -3.71 14.82 -10.30
CA ILE A 25 -4.69 14.17 -11.19
C ILE A 25 -5.29 15.25 -12.09
N ASN A 26 -4.48 15.88 -12.93
CA ASN A 26 -4.96 16.84 -13.91
C ASN A 26 -4.39 16.57 -15.31
N LYS A 27 -4.31 15.28 -15.67
CA LYS A 27 -4.11 14.86 -17.07
C LYS A 27 -5.36 15.07 -17.94
N ASP A 28 -6.53 15.22 -17.32
CA ASP A 28 -7.80 15.41 -18.04
C ASP A 28 -7.89 16.78 -18.72
N ASP A 29 -7.31 17.84 -18.12
CA ASP A 29 -7.33 19.20 -18.69
C ASP A 29 -6.37 19.35 -19.88
N GLU A 30 -5.31 18.53 -19.95
CA GLU A 30 -4.40 18.50 -21.11
C GLU A 30 -5.00 17.76 -22.32
N ILE A 31 -5.91 16.81 -22.10
CA ILE A 31 -6.43 15.92 -23.16
C ILE A 31 -7.85 16.32 -23.61
N PHE A 32 -8.69 16.86 -22.71
CA PHE A 32 -10.09 17.15 -22.98
C PHE A 32 -10.47 18.63 -22.81
N LYS A 33 -11.46 19.06 -23.57
CA LYS A 33 -12.11 20.37 -23.42
C LYS A 33 -13.59 20.20 -23.09
N ILE A 34 -14.04 20.85 -22.03
CA ILE A 34 -15.45 20.81 -21.59
C ILE A 34 -16.21 21.96 -22.26
N VAL A 35 -17.23 21.63 -23.06
CA VAL A 35 -18.15 22.62 -23.63
C VAL A 35 -19.58 22.23 -23.24
N ASN A 36 -20.29 23.14 -22.56
CA ASN A 36 -21.66 22.93 -22.07
C ASN A 36 -21.82 21.62 -21.25
N GLY A 37 -20.86 21.33 -20.37
CA GLY A 37 -20.89 20.15 -19.49
C GLY A 37 -20.60 18.82 -20.20
N ARG A 38 -20.19 18.83 -21.48
CA ARG A 38 -19.78 17.63 -22.23
C ARG A 38 -18.29 17.67 -22.53
N LYS A 39 -17.61 16.53 -22.38
CA LYS A 39 -16.18 16.37 -22.69
C LYS A 39 -15.98 16.15 -24.20
N TYR A 40 -15.04 16.87 -24.78
CA TYR A 40 -14.62 16.75 -26.17
C TYR A 40 -13.11 16.63 -26.23
N ASP A 41 -12.62 16.03 -27.32
CA ASP A 41 -11.19 15.97 -27.61
C ASP A 41 -10.67 17.40 -27.89
N ARG A 42 -9.69 17.83 -27.10
CA ARG A 42 -9.15 19.20 -27.17
C ARG A 42 -8.43 19.44 -28.49
N GLU A 43 -7.60 18.50 -28.92
CA GLU A 43 -6.77 18.64 -30.13
C GLU A 43 -7.64 18.69 -31.39
N LEU A 44 -8.66 17.84 -31.49
CA LEU A 44 -9.58 17.86 -32.62
C LEU A 44 -10.38 19.17 -32.71
N LEU A 45 -10.76 19.74 -31.56
CA LEU A 45 -11.43 21.04 -31.50
C LEU A 45 -10.50 22.19 -31.90
N GLU A 46 -9.23 22.15 -31.48
CA GLU A 46 -8.23 23.16 -31.84
C GLU A 46 -7.92 23.14 -33.34
N VAL A 47 -7.74 21.95 -33.92
CA VAL A 47 -7.52 21.80 -35.38
C VAL A 47 -8.72 22.31 -36.18
N ALA A 48 -9.95 22.00 -35.75
CA ALA A 48 -11.16 22.51 -36.41
C ALA A 48 -11.27 24.04 -36.31
N ALA A 49 -10.91 24.62 -35.16
CA ALA A 49 -10.88 26.06 -34.97
C ALA A 49 -9.83 26.72 -35.87
N GLU A 50 -8.61 26.18 -35.92
CA GLU A 50 -7.51 26.71 -36.73
C GLU A 50 -7.83 26.67 -38.23
N LEU A 51 -8.42 25.58 -38.71
CA LEU A 51 -8.84 25.43 -40.11
C LEU A 51 -9.88 26.48 -40.51
N THR A 52 -10.78 26.83 -39.59
CA THR A 52 -11.82 27.84 -39.83
C THR A 52 -11.30 29.27 -39.64
N SER A 53 -10.24 29.48 -38.85
CA SER A 53 -9.56 30.78 -38.77
C SER A 53 -8.83 31.15 -40.07
N LYS A 54 -8.37 30.15 -40.84
CA LYS A 54 -7.68 30.36 -42.13
C LYS A 54 -8.64 30.47 -43.32
N LYS A 55 -9.81 29.84 -43.27
CA LYS A 55 -10.85 29.83 -44.33
C LYS A 55 -12.24 29.79 -43.66
N GLU A 56 -13.22 30.55 -44.15
CA GLU A 56 -14.57 30.59 -43.57
C GLU A 56 -15.29 29.22 -43.55
N GLU A 57 -14.84 28.27 -44.38
CA GLU A 57 -15.37 26.91 -44.45
C GLU A 57 -14.24 25.86 -44.50
N ILE A 58 -14.48 24.70 -43.87
CA ILE A 58 -13.56 23.56 -43.90
C ILE A 58 -13.64 22.89 -45.28
N THR A 59 -12.56 23.04 -46.05
CA THR A 59 -12.40 22.45 -47.39
C THR A 59 -11.98 20.97 -47.33
N LEU A 60 -11.88 20.32 -48.50
CA LEU A 60 -11.46 18.92 -48.61
C LEU A 60 -10.08 18.68 -47.98
N GLU A 61 -9.15 19.62 -48.13
CA GLU A 61 -7.83 19.58 -47.50
C GLU A 61 -7.92 19.63 -45.97
N GLY A 62 -8.76 20.50 -45.42
CA GLY A 62 -9.01 20.58 -43.98
C GLY A 62 -9.64 19.30 -43.42
N SER A 63 -10.53 18.67 -44.19
CA SER A 63 -11.10 17.36 -43.83
C SER A 63 -10.07 16.24 -43.82
N LYS A 64 -9.08 16.27 -44.73
CA LYS A 64 -7.94 15.33 -44.69
C LYS A 64 -7.08 15.51 -43.45
N GLN A 65 -6.83 16.76 -43.03
CA GLN A 65 -6.07 17.07 -41.82
C GLN A 65 -6.80 16.59 -40.55
N LEU A 66 -8.11 16.86 -40.45
CA LEU A 66 -8.95 16.34 -39.37
C LEU A 66 -8.94 14.80 -39.33
N PHE A 67 -9.06 14.15 -40.49
CA PHE A 67 -9.03 12.69 -40.56
C PHE A 67 -7.68 12.11 -40.14
N HIS A 68 -6.56 12.75 -40.50
CA HIS A 68 -5.23 12.31 -40.09
C HIS A 68 -5.10 12.31 -38.56
N LYS A 69 -5.61 13.37 -37.89
CA LYS A 69 -5.63 13.46 -36.44
C LYS A 69 -6.55 12.43 -35.77
N ILE A 70 -7.70 12.14 -36.36
CA ILE A 70 -8.59 11.06 -35.88
C ILE A 70 -7.91 9.69 -36.03
N LYS A 71 -7.16 9.47 -37.10
CA LYS A 71 -6.49 8.20 -37.38
C LYS A 71 -5.25 7.96 -36.52
N ASP A 72 -4.60 9.03 -36.05
CA ASP A 72 -3.41 8.96 -35.18
C ASP A 72 -3.71 8.17 -33.90
N TYR A 73 -4.98 8.22 -33.46
CA TYR A 73 -5.49 7.40 -32.37
C TYR A 73 -5.87 5.99 -32.82
N ASP A 74 -5.56 5.03 -31.95
CA ASP A 74 -5.69 3.60 -32.24
C ASP A 74 -7.13 3.05 -32.17
N ASP A 75 -8.13 3.86 -31.89
CA ASP A 75 -9.55 3.49 -31.95
C ASP A 75 -10.42 4.69 -32.31
N TYR A 76 -11.66 4.46 -32.79
CA TYR A 76 -12.65 5.51 -33.05
C TYR A 76 -13.70 5.59 -31.93
N THR A 77 -13.42 6.41 -30.92
CA THR A 77 -14.01 6.25 -29.58
C THR A 77 -15.26 7.11 -29.43
N GLN A 78 -15.96 6.99 -28.29
CA GLN A 78 -17.21 7.74 -28.09
C GLN A 78 -16.97 9.25 -28.02
N VAL A 79 -15.87 9.69 -27.41
CA VAL A 79 -15.51 11.11 -27.31
C VAL A 79 -15.14 11.66 -28.68
N GLU A 80 -14.39 10.93 -29.50
CA GLU A 80 -14.06 11.36 -30.87
C GLU A 80 -15.31 11.41 -31.75
N LYS A 81 -16.22 10.43 -31.63
CA LYS A 81 -17.53 10.48 -32.31
C LYS A 81 -18.32 11.71 -31.92
N GLN A 82 -18.37 12.02 -30.63
CA GLN A 82 -19.04 13.20 -30.10
C GLN A 82 -18.35 14.50 -30.55
N THR A 83 -17.02 14.53 -30.59
CA THR A 83 -16.23 15.69 -31.00
C THR A 83 -16.37 15.96 -32.49
N VAL A 84 -16.27 14.94 -33.34
CA VAL A 84 -16.51 15.06 -34.79
C VAL A 84 -17.96 15.46 -35.06
N ALA A 85 -18.94 14.93 -34.31
CA ALA A 85 -20.33 15.36 -34.43
C ALA A 85 -20.52 16.83 -34.02
N TYR A 86 -19.86 17.27 -32.96
CA TYR A 86 -19.88 18.65 -32.51
C TYR A 86 -19.22 19.58 -33.54
N ILE A 87 -18.03 19.24 -34.03
CA ILE A 87 -17.32 20.01 -35.07
C ILE A 87 -18.21 20.19 -36.31
N ARG A 88 -18.84 19.10 -36.77
CA ARG A 88 -19.71 19.14 -37.97
C ARG A 88 -21.01 19.91 -37.76
N LYS A 89 -21.44 20.10 -36.51
CA LYS A 89 -22.63 20.90 -36.16
C LYS A 89 -22.27 22.38 -36.00
N THR A 90 -21.06 22.66 -35.52
CA THR A 90 -20.63 24.01 -35.12
C THR A 90 -19.91 24.74 -36.27
N TYR A 91 -19.12 24.04 -37.08
CA TYR A 91 -18.33 24.62 -38.17
C TYR A 91 -18.96 24.33 -39.54
N LYS A 92 -18.78 25.26 -40.49
CA LYS A 92 -19.24 25.10 -41.88
C LYS A 92 -18.25 24.26 -42.68
N PHE A 93 -18.77 23.29 -43.43
CA PHE A 93 -17.99 22.42 -44.32
C PHE A 93 -18.50 22.58 -45.75
N THR A 94 -17.61 22.46 -46.73
CA THR A 94 -18.08 22.25 -48.10
C THR A 94 -18.77 20.89 -48.21
N PRO A 95 -19.80 20.73 -49.07
CA PRO A 95 -20.53 19.47 -49.20
C PRO A 95 -19.62 18.28 -49.51
N GLU A 96 -18.62 18.50 -50.36
CA GLU A 96 -17.62 17.51 -50.74
C GLU A 96 -16.75 17.09 -49.55
N ALA A 97 -16.26 18.06 -48.78
CA ALA A 97 -15.38 17.82 -47.63
C ALA A 97 -16.07 17.02 -46.52
N ASN A 98 -17.31 17.39 -46.18
CA ASN A 98 -18.12 16.70 -45.17
C ASN A 98 -18.45 15.26 -45.58
N ASN A 99 -18.76 15.04 -46.86
CA ASN A 99 -19.07 13.69 -47.36
C ASN A 99 -17.83 12.80 -47.38
N TRP A 100 -16.69 13.35 -47.82
CA TRP A 100 -15.41 12.66 -47.84
C TRP A 100 -15.00 12.22 -46.42
N LEU A 101 -15.01 13.14 -45.45
CA LEU A 101 -14.63 12.84 -44.06
C LEU A 101 -15.46 11.71 -43.44
N ARG A 102 -16.78 11.74 -43.65
CA ARG A 102 -17.70 10.70 -43.14
C ARG A 102 -17.44 9.34 -43.75
N THR A 103 -17.19 9.32 -45.06
CA THR A 103 -16.95 8.08 -45.80
C THR A 103 -15.64 7.45 -45.36
N GLU A 104 -14.61 8.28 -45.18
CA GLU A 104 -13.28 7.83 -44.80
C GLU A 104 -13.22 7.32 -43.34
N ILE A 105 -13.85 8.03 -42.39
CA ILE A 105 -13.99 7.58 -41.00
C ILE A 105 -14.71 6.23 -40.92
N ARG A 106 -15.80 6.05 -41.67
CA ARG A 106 -16.55 4.79 -41.69
C ARG A 106 -15.73 3.64 -42.25
N ARG A 107 -15.05 3.88 -43.39
CA ARG A 107 -14.19 2.88 -44.03
C ARG A 107 -13.09 2.43 -43.07
N TRP A 108 -12.37 3.37 -42.48
CA TRP A 108 -11.31 3.09 -41.52
C TRP A 108 -11.82 2.37 -40.26
N ALA A 109 -12.89 2.87 -39.63
CA ALA A 109 -13.45 2.27 -38.42
C ALA A 109 -14.03 0.85 -38.67
N SER A 110 -14.55 0.57 -39.87
CA SER A 110 -15.08 -0.76 -40.22
C SER A 110 -14.01 -1.83 -40.46
N GLY A 111 -12.76 -1.41 -40.73
CA GLY A 111 -11.64 -2.32 -41.00
C GLY A 111 -10.86 -2.77 -39.76
N LYS A 112 -11.17 -2.24 -38.56
CA LYS A 112 -10.50 -2.61 -37.30
C LYS A 112 -11.22 -3.76 -36.60
N THR A 113 -10.49 -4.84 -36.34
CA THR A 113 -10.89 -5.88 -35.37
C THR A 113 -10.44 -5.40 -34.00
N ARG A 114 -11.35 -5.29 -33.02
CA ARG A 114 -11.01 -4.84 -31.65
C ARG A 114 -9.90 -5.71 -31.05
N SER A 115 -8.70 -5.16 -30.85
CA SER A 115 -7.66 -5.77 -30.02
C SER A 115 -7.94 -5.46 -28.55
N ASP A 116 -7.71 -6.43 -27.65
CA ASP A 116 -7.89 -6.29 -26.19
C ASP A 116 -6.78 -5.48 -25.50
N THR A 117 -5.84 -4.93 -26.28
CA THR A 117 -4.64 -4.23 -25.79
C THR A 117 -4.41 -2.93 -26.56
N THR A 118 -5.38 -2.02 -26.54
CA THR A 118 -5.15 -0.61 -26.87
C THR A 118 -5.65 0.27 -25.73
N SER A 119 -4.71 0.94 -25.06
CA SER A 119 -4.99 1.97 -24.06
C SER A 119 -5.37 3.25 -24.77
N ASP A 120 -6.67 3.48 -24.96
CA ASP A 120 -7.17 4.78 -25.35
C ASP A 120 -7.28 5.69 -24.11
N PRO A 121 -6.48 6.77 -23.99
CA PRO A 121 -6.61 7.74 -22.89
C PRO A 121 -7.94 8.53 -22.99
N THR A 122 -8.64 8.46 -24.11
CA THR A 122 -9.86 9.19 -24.46
C THR A 122 -11.13 8.35 -24.25
N SER A 123 -11.00 7.04 -23.99
CA SER A 123 -12.12 6.12 -23.75
C SER A 123 -12.52 6.15 -22.28
N SER A 124 -13.23 7.20 -21.89
CA SER A 124 -14.16 7.03 -20.78
C SER A 124 -15.35 6.17 -21.25
N LYS A 125 -15.10 4.88 -21.51
CA LYS A 125 -16.09 3.87 -21.18
C LYS A 125 -16.23 3.90 -19.66
N LEU A 126 -17.10 4.79 -19.19
CA LEU A 126 -17.75 4.70 -17.90
C LEU A 126 -18.70 3.47 -17.94
N GLN A 127 -18.11 2.28 -18.03
CA GLN A 127 -18.72 0.99 -17.73
C GLN A 127 -17.63 0.07 -17.18
N LYS A 128 -17.15 0.43 -15.99
CA LYS A 128 -17.38 -0.39 -14.81
C LYS A 128 -17.82 0.61 -13.76
N GLU A 129 -18.95 0.38 -13.09
CA GLU A 129 -19.05 0.81 -11.70
C GLU A 129 -17.77 0.27 -11.05
N GLN A 130 -16.78 1.14 -10.88
CA GLN A 130 -15.54 0.74 -10.27
C GLN A 130 -15.95 0.23 -8.90
N PRO A 131 -15.57 -0.99 -8.48
CA PRO A 131 -15.86 -1.46 -7.14
C PRO A 131 -15.42 -0.40 -6.11
N LEU A 132 -14.38 0.36 -6.42
CA LEU A 132 -13.92 1.52 -5.66
C LEU A 132 -14.97 2.64 -5.50
N SER A 133 -15.69 3.03 -6.55
CA SER A 133 -16.73 4.08 -6.48
C SER A 133 -17.91 3.69 -5.59
N PHE A 134 -18.33 2.42 -5.70
CA PHE A 134 -19.35 1.82 -4.83
C PHE A 134 -18.86 1.68 -3.38
N VAL A 135 -17.60 1.30 -3.19
CA VAL A 135 -16.98 1.23 -1.86
C VAL A 135 -16.91 2.61 -1.21
N PHE A 136 -16.52 3.65 -1.95
CA PHE A 136 -16.49 5.03 -1.45
C PHE A 136 -17.89 5.59 -1.17
N SER A 137 -18.90 5.28 -1.99
CA SER A 137 -20.27 5.70 -1.71
C SER A 137 -20.80 5.05 -0.43
N ASN A 138 -20.56 3.75 -0.24
CA ASN A 138 -21.01 3.02 0.95
C ASN A 138 -20.29 3.49 2.22
N LEU A 139 -18.98 3.77 2.13
CA LEU A 139 -18.23 4.39 3.22
C LEU A 139 -18.82 5.76 3.59
N LYS A 140 -19.01 6.62 2.59
CA LYS A 140 -19.57 7.96 2.79
C LYS A 140 -20.98 7.91 3.40
N GLU A 141 -21.80 6.97 2.95
CA GLU A 141 -23.15 6.79 3.45
C GLU A 141 -23.18 6.22 4.88
N ALA A 142 -22.42 5.16 5.16
CA ALA A 142 -22.34 4.54 6.48
C ALA A 142 -21.90 5.53 7.56
N TYR A 143 -20.90 6.36 7.25
CA TYR A 143 -20.32 7.33 8.17
C TYR A 143 -20.92 8.74 8.03
N ARG A 144 -22.03 8.89 7.31
CA ARG A 144 -22.78 10.16 7.28
C ARG A 144 -23.35 10.43 8.67
N TRP A 145 -23.19 11.66 9.15
CA TRP A 145 -23.65 12.09 10.48
C TRP A 145 -25.10 11.72 10.78
N ASP A 146 -26.00 11.82 9.81
CA ASP A 146 -27.41 11.49 10.02
C ASP A 146 -27.61 9.98 10.26
N ASN A 147 -26.85 9.12 9.56
CA ASN A 147 -26.90 7.68 9.77
C ASN A 147 -26.31 7.30 11.14
N LEU A 148 -25.21 7.94 11.56
CA LEU A 148 -24.61 7.73 12.88
C LEU A 148 -25.51 8.18 14.02
N ASN A 149 -26.21 9.30 13.87
CA ASN A 149 -27.18 9.77 14.87
C ASN A 149 -28.37 8.82 14.99
N ASN A 150 -28.89 8.32 13.87
CA ASN A 150 -29.97 7.35 13.87
C ASN A 150 -29.62 6.05 14.62
N LEU A 151 -28.33 5.67 14.70
CA LEU A 151 -27.88 4.52 15.50
C LEU A 151 -28.08 4.72 17.01
N ASN A 152 -28.21 5.96 17.49
CA ASN A 152 -28.46 6.26 18.90
C ASN A 152 -29.95 6.34 19.25
N GLU A 153 -30.81 6.54 18.25
CA GLU A 153 -32.26 6.68 18.46
C GLU A 153 -32.99 5.34 18.54
N LYS A 154 -32.39 4.26 18.02
CA LYS A 154 -32.97 2.90 18.01
C LYS A 154 -32.00 1.86 18.59
N PRO A 155 -32.49 0.75 19.15
CA PRO A 155 -31.63 -0.35 19.58
C PRO A 155 -30.83 -0.88 18.38
N LYS A 156 -29.51 -0.96 18.55
CA LYS A 156 -28.58 -1.39 17.51
C LYS A 156 -28.71 -2.89 17.28
N THR A 157 -28.68 -3.26 16.01
CA THR A 157 -28.61 -4.67 15.58
C THR A 157 -27.24 -5.27 15.87
N ALA A 158 -27.12 -6.60 15.90
CA ALA A 158 -25.83 -7.28 16.07
C ALA A 158 -24.87 -6.93 14.92
N ALA A 159 -25.38 -6.82 13.68
CA ALA A 159 -24.60 -6.35 12.53
C ALA A 159 -24.05 -4.92 12.72
N GLN A 160 -24.85 -4.00 13.25
CA GLN A 160 -24.38 -2.62 13.52
C GLN A 160 -23.35 -2.58 14.66
N TRP A 161 -23.50 -3.41 15.70
CA TRP A 161 -22.47 -3.58 16.71
C TRP A 161 -21.17 -4.12 16.12
N ALA A 162 -21.24 -5.10 15.22
CA ALA A 162 -20.08 -5.59 14.47
C ALA A 162 -19.42 -4.47 13.66
N GLY A 163 -20.21 -3.62 13.00
CA GLY A 163 -19.73 -2.45 12.28
C GLY A 163 -18.96 -1.47 13.19
N ILE A 164 -19.50 -1.14 14.36
CA ILE A 164 -18.83 -0.28 15.34
C ILE A 164 -17.51 -0.90 15.81
N LEU A 165 -17.49 -2.19 16.15
CA LEU A 165 -16.27 -2.90 16.54
C LEU A 165 -15.21 -2.85 15.43
N LEU A 166 -15.59 -3.10 14.17
CA LEU A 166 -14.67 -3.02 13.03
C LEU A 166 -14.14 -1.60 12.79
N SER A 167 -14.92 -0.55 13.09
CA SER A 167 -14.44 0.84 13.01
C SER A 167 -13.34 1.13 14.05
N ILE A 168 -13.43 0.54 15.24
CA ILE A 168 -12.39 0.61 16.28
C ILE A 168 -11.16 -0.17 15.82
N VAL A 169 -11.34 -1.37 15.25
CA VAL A 169 -10.26 -2.18 14.69
C VAL A 169 -9.51 -1.41 13.59
N PHE A 170 -10.21 -0.67 12.73
CA PHE A 170 -9.57 0.18 11.73
C PHE A 170 -8.65 1.24 12.36
N VAL A 171 -9.13 1.96 13.37
CA VAL A 171 -8.33 2.99 14.06
C VAL A 171 -7.10 2.37 14.73
N LEU A 172 -7.29 1.25 15.44
CA LEU A 172 -6.18 0.51 16.06
C LEU A 172 -5.17 0.01 15.01
N GLY A 173 -5.67 -0.47 13.87
CA GLY A 173 -4.86 -0.94 12.74
C GLY A 173 -3.99 0.15 12.12
N ILE A 174 -4.53 1.36 11.93
CA ILE A 174 -3.75 2.52 11.49
C ILE A 174 -2.69 2.87 12.54
N LEU A 175 -3.06 2.95 13.82
CA LEU A 175 -2.12 3.28 14.89
C LEU A 175 -0.98 2.26 14.98
N SER A 176 -1.29 0.97 14.88
CA SER A 176 -0.30 -0.11 14.83
C SER A 176 0.56 -0.01 13.56
N GLY A 177 -0.03 0.21 12.39
CA GLY A 177 0.71 0.41 11.13
C GLY A 177 1.70 1.58 11.18
N ILE A 178 1.29 2.72 11.73
CA ILE A 178 2.15 3.88 11.95
C ILE A 178 3.25 3.55 12.96
N ALA A 179 2.90 2.95 14.12
CA ALA A 179 3.88 2.61 15.15
C ALA A 179 4.96 1.63 14.64
N TYR A 180 4.54 0.60 13.90
CA TYR A 180 5.48 -0.33 13.24
C TYR A 180 6.28 0.36 12.15
N GLY A 181 5.64 1.21 11.34
CA GLY A 181 6.32 2.00 10.31
C GLY A 181 7.43 2.85 10.90
N VAL A 182 7.16 3.60 11.96
CA VAL A 182 8.17 4.43 12.65
C VAL A 182 9.26 3.58 13.29
N LYS A 183 8.90 2.49 13.98
CA LYS A 183 9.88 1.63 14.66
C LYS A 183 10.85 0.96 13.68
N TRP A 184 10.37 0.57 12.50
CA TRP A 184 11.11 -0.27 11.56
C TRP A 184 11.42 0.44 10.23
N ASN A 185 11.32 1.77 10.17
CA ASN A 185 11.47 2.55 8.93
C ASN A 185 12.85 2.41 8.26
N ASN A 186 13.89 2.13 9.05
CA ASN A 186 15.27 2.10 8.60
C ASN A 186 15.88 0.68 8.63
N GLN A 187 15.07 -0.37 8.73
CA GLN A 187 15.58 -1.75 8.76
C GLN A 187 15.32 -2.47 7.43
N GLU A 188 16.39 -2.87 6.74
CA GLU A 188 16.29 -3.70 5.53
C GLU A 188 16.00 -5.18 5.85
N THR A 189 16.40 -5.68 7.03
CA THR A 189 16.05 -7.02 7.52
C THR A 189 15.81 -6.99 9.02
N GLN A 190 15.09 -7.97 9.57
CA GLN A 190 15.01 -8.17 11.03
C GLN A 190 16.35 -8.54 11.69
N TRP A 191 17.37 -8.76 10.86
CA TRP A 191 18.74 -9.08 11.21
C TRP A 191 19.68 -7.88 11.01
N SER A 192 19.20 -6.75 10.49
CA SER A 192 20.04 -5.57 10.28
C SER A 192 20.50 -5.03 11.63
N SER A 193 21.75 -5.31 11.96
CA SER A 193 22.45 -4.86 13.15
C SER A 193 23.18 -3.54 12.86
N GLU A 194 22.47 -2.55 12.32
CA GLU A 194 23.01 -1.18 12.21
C GLU A 194 23.32 -0.55 13.58
N GLY A 195 22.99 -1.24 14.68
CA GLY A 195 23.35 -0.88 16.05
C GLY A 195 24.49 -1.71 16.63
N LEU A 196 25.10 -1.18 17.69
CA LEU A 196 26.15 -1.87 18.46
C LEU A 196 25.61 -3.15 19.09
N SER A 197 26.30 -4.26 18.87
CA SER A 197 26.01 -5.56 19.47
C SER A 197 26.96 -5.86 20.63
N SER A 198 26.57 -6.78 21.49
CA SER A 198 27.43 -7.31 22.55
C SER A 198 27.40 -8.82 22.58
N VAL A 199 28.52 -9.44 22.91
CA VAL A 199 28.67 -10.89 23.07
C VAL A 199 29.16 -11.16 24.47
N HIS A 200 28.56 -12.14 25.12
CA HIS A 200 28.94 -12.55 26.46
C HIS A 200 28.89 -14.06 26.60
N GLY A 201 29.60 -14.58 27.58
CA GLY A 201 29.69 -16.01 27.76
C GLY A 201 30.61 -16.39 28.90
N THR A 202 30.82 -17.70 29.02
CA THR A 202 31.72 -18.31 29.98
C THR A 202 32.74 -19.17 29.25
N ILE A 203 33.98 -19.17 29.73
CA ILE A 203 35.08 -19.96 29.22
C ILE A 203 35.50 -20.97 30.28
N ILE A 204 35.60 -22.23 29.87
CA ILE A 204 36.02 -23.35 30.72
C ILE A 204 37.16 -24.14 30.07
N ASP A 205 37.87 -24.94 30.87
CA ASP A 205 38.76 -25.99 30.36
C ASP A 205 38.00 -27.31 30.11
N VAL A 206 38.71 -28.30 29.55
CA VAL A 206 38.21 -29.67 29.32
C VAL A 206 37.75 -30.40 30.58
N ASN A 207 38.16 -29.93 31.77
CA ASN A 207 37.78 -30.48 33.06
C ASN A 207 36.56 -29.77 33.67
N GLY A 208 36.05 -28.72 33.01
CA GLY A 208 34.94 -27.89 33.46
C GLY A 208 35.32 -26.75 34.42
N ASN A 209 36.61 -26.47 34.60
CA ASN A 209 37.08 -25.36 35.44
C ASN A 209 36.97 -24.03 34.68
N SER A 210 36.48 -22.99 35.36
CA SER A 210 36.45 -21.63 34.82
C SER A 210 37.85 -21.06 34.59
N LEU A 211 38.08 -20.42 33.44
CA LEU A 211 39.37 -19.83 33.09
C LEU A 211 39.38 -18.31 33.27
N GLU A 212 40.18 -17.80 34.21
CA GLU A 212 40.40 -16.37 34.44
C GLU A 212 41.53 -15.82 33.57
N GLY A 213 41.39 -14.58 33.09
CA GLY A 213 42.45 -13.88 32.35
C GLY A 213 42.59 -14.27 30.87
N VAL A 214 41.66 -15.04 30.31
CA VAL A 214 41.60 -15.32 28.87
C VAL A 214 41.38 -14.01 28.14
N LYS A 215 42.21 -13.72 27.12
CA LYS A 215 42.05 -12.54 26.25
C LYS A 215 41.02 -12.85 25.17
N ILE A 216 40.02 -11.97 25.03
CA ILE A 216 38.99 -12.04 23.98
C ILE A 216 39.13 -10.81 23.10
N GLU A 217 39.24 -11.02 21.80
CA GLU A 217 39.43 -9.97 20.79
C GLU A 217 38.53 -10.21 19.59
N ALA A 218 37.84 -9.16 19.15
CA ALA A 218 37.07 -9.17 17.92
C ALA A 218 37.05 -7.75 17.36
N ASP A 219 37.23 -7.61 16.05
CA ASP A 219 37.47 -6.33 15.40
C ASP A 219 38.58 -5.55 16.13
N ASP A 220 38.29 -4.33 16.60
CA ASP A 220 39.18 -3.48 17.41
C ASP A 220 38.86 -3.50 18.92
N LYS A 221 38.00 -4.43 19.35
CA LYS A 221 37.51 -4.52 20.74
C LYS A 221 38.21 -5.67 21.45
N LYS A 222 38.53 -5.44 22.74
CA LYS A 222 39.17 -6.46 23.59
C LYS A 222 38.63 -6.45 25.01
N THR A 223 38.58 -7.63 25.62
CA THR A 223 38.20 -7.84 27.02
C THR A 223 38.92 -9.06 27.60
N TYR A 224 38.74 -9.32 28.89
CA TYR A 224 39.32 -10.48 29.57
C TYR A 224 38.28 -11.19 30.44
N THR A 225 38.42 -12.50 30.65
CA THR A 225 37.57 -13.22 31.60
C THR A 225 37.90 -12.86 33.05
N ASN A 226 36.87 -12.88 33.90
CA ASN A 226 37.01 -12.75 35.35
C ASN A 226 37.27 -14.12 36.03
N ALA A 227 37.38 -14.13 37.37
CA ALA A 227 37.54 -15.35 38.20
C ALA A 227 36.46 -16.44 38.01
N GLN A 228 35.30 -16.11 37.44
CA GLN A 228 34.25 -17.07 37.09
C GLN A 228 34.31 -17.53 35.63
N GLY A 229 35.36 -17.16 34.88
CA GLY A 229 35.49 -17.43 33.46
C GLY A 229 34.53 -16.63 32.58
N LYS A 230 33.83 -15.62 33.11
CA LYS A 230 32.83 -14.85 32.37
C LYS A 230 33.46 -13.67 31.65
N TYR A 231 32.96 -13.37 30.46
CA TYR A 231 33.36 -12.20 29.69
C TYR A 231 32.16 -11.46 29.08
N PHE A 232 32.39 -10.18 28.78
CA PHE A 232 31.46 -9.32 28.06
C PHE A 232 32.26 -8.45 27.08
N LEU A 233 31.93 -8.55 25.80
CA LEU A 233 32.52 -7.78 24.70
C LEU A 233 31.42 -6.92 24.08
N TYR A 234 31.61 -5.59 24.09
CA TYR A 234 30.64 -4.61 23.63
C TYR A 234 31.09 -3.95 22.32
N ASP A 235 30.16 -3.20 21.72
CA ASP A 235 30.40 -2.34 20.56
C ASP A 235 30.84 -3.09 19.29
N LEU A 236 30.31 -4.28 19.08
CA LEU A 236 30.54 -5.07 17.86
C LEU A 236 29.60 -4.59 16.74
N ILE A 237 30.11 -4.53 15.51
CA ILE A 237 29.38 -4.01 14.35
C ILE A 237 29.19 -5.14 13.33
N GLY A 238 28.02 -5.19 12.71
CA GLY A 238 27.70 -6.19 11.68
C GLY A 238 26.81 -7.32 12.20
N ASP A 239 26.45 -8.22 11.30
CA ASP A 239 25.53 -9.34 11.52
C ASP A 239 26.24 -10.66 11.87
N GLN A 240 27.57 -10.66 11.71
CA GLN A 240 28.48 -11.73 12.05
C GLN A 240 29.81 -11.18 12.51
N VAL A 241 30.52 -11.92 13.36
CA VAL A 241 31.82 -11.52 13.88
C VAL A 241 32.70 -12.74 14.14
N GLU A 242 34.01 -12.58 13.93
CA GLU A 242 35.03 -13.54 14.37
C GLU A 242 35.58 -13.11 15.73
N ILE A 243 35.51 -14.02 16.71
CA ILE A 243 35.99 -13.76 18.06
C ILE A 243 37.18 -14.68 18.33
N LYS A 244 38.31 -14.08 18.70
CA LYS A 244 39.55 -14.77 19.05
C LYS A 244 39.71 -14.85 20.56
N PHE A 245 40.00 -16.06 21.04
CA PHE A 245 40.29 -16.38 22.44
C PHE A 245 41.74 -16.84 22.56
N THR A 246 42.52 -16.19 23.42
CA THR A 246 43.95 -16.47 23.62
C THR A 246 44.30 -16.47 25.10
N MET A 247 45.03 -17.49 25.55
CA MET A 247 45.55 -17.59 26.91
C MET A 247 46.89 -18.34 26.89
N GLU A 248 47.86 -17.88 27.68
CA GLU A 248 49.16 -18.56 27.78
C GLU A 248 48.98 -19.99 28.34
N GLY A 249 49.62 -20.97 27.70
CA GLY A 249 49.50 -22.39 28.05
C GLY A 249 48.29 -23.11 27.40
N TYR A 250 47.43 -22.41 26.67
CA TYR A 250 46.28 -22.97 25.96
C TYR A 250 46.41 -22.75 24.44
N GLY A 251 45.71 -23.55 23.65
CA GLY A 251 45.59 -23.31 22.20
C GLY A 251 44.70 -22.11 21.88
N ASP A 252 45.02 -21.32 20.86
CA ASP A 252 44.16 -20.22 20.40
C ASP A 252 42.85 -20.78 19.82
N LEU A 253 41.72 -20.13 20.08
CA LEU A 253 40.43 -20.48 19.48
C LEU A 253 39.84 -19.27 18.75
N ASN A 254 39.51 -19.44 17.47
CA ASN A 254 38.76 -18.47 16.68
C ASN A 254 37.33 -18.99 16.46
N VAL A 255 36.31 -18.19 16.76
CA VAL A 255 34.91 -18.59 16.56
C VAL A 255 34.15 -17.57 15.74
N TRP A 256 33.53 -18.01 14.64
CA TRP A 256 32.57 -17.22 13.87
C TRP A 256 31.15 -17.41 14.41
N ILE A 257 30.46 -16.30 14.70
CA ILE A 257 29.05 -16.31 15.15
C ILE A 257 28.23 -15.24 14.42
N ASN A 258 26.91 -15.45 14.35
CA ASN A 258 25.97 -14.38 14.00
C ASN A 258 25.66 -13.56 15.25
N ILE A 259 25.60 -12.23 15.12
CA ILE A 259 25.32 -11.28 16.21
C ILE A 259 24.09 -10.42 15.91
N ARG A 260 23.42 -9.98 16.98
CA ARG A 260 22.20 -9.15 16.94
C ARG A 260 22.35 -7.97 17.90
N SER A 261 22.03 -6.76 17.42
CA SER A 261 22.09 -5.53 18.23
C SER A 261 21.01 -5.51 19.33
N GLU A 262 19.81 -6.00 19.01
CA GLU A 262 18.65 -6.03 19.92
C GLU A 262 18.53 -7.35 20.71
N GLY A 263 19.56 -8.20 20.67
CA GLY A 263 19.53 -9.56 21.20
C GLY A 263 20.63 -9.86 22.21
N THR A 264 20.40 -10.91 23.00
CA THR A 264 21.39 -11.50 23.91
C THR A 264 22.26 -12.47 23.10
N ASN A 265 23.48 -12.06 22.72
CA ASN A 265 24.41 -12.94 22.00
C ASN A 265 25.27 -13.72 23.01
N ILE A 266 24.97 -15.00 23.17
CA ILE A 266 25.66 -15.89 24.11
C ILE A 266 26.65 -16.76 23.33
N LEU A 267 27.90 -16.76 23.75
CA LEU A 267 28.94 -17.64 23.22
C LEU A 267 29.72 -18.29 24.36
N GLU A 268 29.41 -19.57 24.63
CA GLU A 268 30.17 -20.40 25.55
C GLU A 268 31.21 -21.20 24.77
N VAL A 269 32.43 -21.24 25.32
CA VAL A 269 33.58 -21.88 24.67
C VAL A 269 34.40 -22.65 25.68
N GLU A 270 35.08 -23.69 25.18
CA GLU A 270 36.00 -24.53 25.93
C GLU A 270 37.40 -24.37 25.32
N LEU A 271 38.43 -24.21 26.15
CA LEU A 271 39.83 -24.16 25.72
C LEU A 271 40.59 -25.41 26.17
N GLU A 272 41.48 -25.88 25.30
CA GLU A 272 42.33 -27.05 25.56
C GLU A 272 43.73 -26.61 26.01
N GLU A 273 44.14 -27.07 27.19
CA GLU A 273 45.49 -26.85 27.72
C GLU A 273 46.52 -27.58 26.85
N GLY A 274 47.60 -26.87 26.46
CA GLY A 274 48.59 -27.37 25.50
C GLY A 274 48.02 -27.66 24.10
N GLY A 275 46.79 -27.21 23.82
CA GLY A 275 46.07 -27.47 22.58
C GLY A 275 46.69 -26.77 21.37
N ILE A 276 46.25 -27.20 20.18
CA ILE A 276 46.55 -26.54 18.91
C ILE A 276 45.56 -25.41 18.66
N ASN A 277 45.91 -24.49 17.75
CA ASN A 277 45.01 -23.44 17.32
C ASN A 277 43.80 -24.02 16.57
N LYS A 278 42.59 -23.62 16.96
CA LYS A 278 41.33 -24.08 16.38
C LYS A 278 40.52 -22.94 15.80
N SER A 279 39.71 -23.25 14.79
CA SER A 279 38.72 -22.35 14.23
C SER A 279 37.38 -23.06 14.11
N GLU A 280 36.33 -22.45 14.67
CA GLU A 280 34.97 -22.98 14.66
C GLU A 280 34.03 -22.00 13.95
N ASP A 281 33.15 -22.53 13.11
CA ASP A 281 32.07 -21.75 12.51
C ASP A 281 30.73 -22.14 13.13
N LYS A 282 30.22 -21.28 14.00
CA LYS A 282 28.91 -21.43 14.68
C LYS A 282 27.83 -20.56 14.04
N ARG A 283 28.09 -19.94 12.88
CA ARG A 283 27.06 -19.19 12.14
C ARG A 283 25.97 -20.16 11.72
N LYS A 284 24.72 -19.74 11.93
CA LYS A 284 23.54 -20.51 11.52
C LYS A 284 22.94 -19.87 10.29
N ASN A 285 22.60 -20.68 9.30
CA ASN A 285 21.80 -20.24 8.17
C ASN A 285 20.33 -20.17 8.62
N VAL A 286 19.94 -19.07 9.27
CA VAL A 286 18.58 -18.88 9.76
C VAL A 286 17.75 -18.32 8.62
N ALA A 287 16.73 -19.06 8.18
CA ALA A 287 15.76 -18.53 7.23
C ALA A 287 15.14 -17.26 7.79
N GLU A 288 15.13 -16.18 7.00
CA GLU A 288 14.57 -14.91 7.42
C GLU A 288 13.03 -15.03 7.56
N PRO A 289 12.45 -14.71 8.74
CA PRO A 289 11.00 -14.65 8.88
C PRO A 289 10.33 -13.75 7.84
N TRP A 290 9.28 -14.28 7.21
CA TRP A 290 8.46 -13.58 6.22
C TRP A 290 7.05 -13.30 6.79
N PRO A 291 6.47 -12.11 6.57
CA PRO A 291 7.03 -10.97 5.84
C PRO A 291 8.05 -10.17 6.68
N PRO A 292 8.96 -9.42 6.03
CA PRO A 292 9.93 -8.56 6.72
C PRO A 292 9.24 -7.50 7.59
N ASN A 293 9.89 -7.07 8.66
CA ASN A 293 9.31 -6.13 9.63
C ASN A 293 8.85 -4.81 9.00
N TYR A 294 9.60 -4.26 8.03
CA TYR A 294 9.22 -3.05 7.31
C TYR A 294 7.96 -3.24 6.44
N ALA A 295 7.73 -4.47 5.95
CA ALA A 295 6.56 -4.80 5.14
C ALA A 295 5.28 -4.98 6.00
N LEU A 296 5.40 -5.17 7.32
CA LEU A 296 4.24 -5.29 8.21
C LEU A 296 3.41 -4.01 8.28
N SER A 297 4.05 -2.84 8.29
CA SER A 297 3.37 -1.54 8.33
C SER A 297 2.34 -1.36 7.20
N PRO A 298 2.71 -1.48 5.91
CA PRO A 298 1.74 -1.37 4.81
C PRO A 298 0.69 -2.49 4.84
N ILE A 299 1.05 -3.71 5.27
CA ILE A 299 0.07 -4.81 5.43
C ILE A 299 -1.00 -4.45 6.45
N PHE A 300 -0.61 -3.94 7.63
CA PHE A 300 -1.57 -3.55 8.67
C PHE A 300 -2.48 -2.41 8.23
N ILE A 301 -1.93 -1.41 7.51
CA ILE A 301 -2.70 -0.29 6.99
C ILE A 301 -3.71 -0.77 5.94
N VAL A 302 -3.29 -1.57 4.96
CA VAL A 302 -4.19 -2.10 3.92
C VAL A 302 -5.28 -2.99 4.54
N ALA A 303 -4.91 -3.88 5.46
CA ALA A 303 -5.86 -4.73 6.18
C ALA A 303 -6.87 -3.90 6.99
N SER A 304 -6.42 -2.80 7.61
CA SER A 304 -7.31 -1.88 8.35
C SER A 304 -8.33 -1.22 7.43
N ILE A 305 -7.93 -0.78 6.23
CA ILE A 305 -8.84 -0.15 5.25
C ILE A 305 -9.91 -1.15 4.81
N ILE A 306 -9.55 -2.41 4.59
CA ILE A 306 -10.51 -3.47 4.28
C ILE A 306 -11.45 -3.74 5.46
N ALA A 307 -10.95 -3.67 6.71
CA ALA A 307 -11.80 -3.74 7.90
C ALA A 307 -12.79 -2.57 7.98
N LEU A 308 -12.38 -1.36 7.60
CA LEU A 308 -13.27 -0.20 7.50
C LEU A 308 -14.37 -0.40 6.44
N MET A 309 -14.02 -1.02 5.30
CA MET A 309 -15.00 -1.38 4.28
C MET A 309 -15.99 -2.45 4.77
N GLY A 310 -15.53 -3.42 5.56
CA GLY A 310 -16.44 -4.37 6.21
C GLY A 310 -17.30 -3.72 7.29
N SER A 311 -16.77 -2.71 7.99
CA SER A 311 -17.51 -1.91 8.96
C SER A 311 -18.67 -1.16 8.28
N SER A 312 -18.42 -0.48 7.16
CA SER A 312 -19.49 0.23 6.44
C SER A 312 -20.56 -0.73 5.92
N ALA A 313 -20.17 -1.87 5.36
CA ALA A 313 -21.06 -2.95 4.95
C ALA A 313 -21.95 -3.43 6.13
N ALA A 314 -21.36 -3.63 7.31
CA ALA A 314 -22.07 -4.05 8.51
C ALA A 314 -23.03 -2.98 9.07
N LEU A 315 -22.63 -1.71 9.06
CA LEU A 315 -23.46 -0.59 9.52
C LEU A 315 -24.69 -0.38 8.62
N LEU A 316 -24.50 -0.50 7.31
CA LEU A 316 -25.57 -0.40 6.31
C LEU A 316 -26.35 -1.71 6.15
N GLN A 317 -25.88 -2.81 6.73
CA GLN A 317 -26.42 -4.16 6.53
C GLN A 317 -26.48 -4.57 5.05
N GLN A 318 -25.47 -4.15 4.28
CA GLN A 318 -25.35 -4.44 2.85
C GLN A 318 -24.12 -5.30 2.61
N ASN A 319 -24.17 -6.16 1.58
CA ASN A 319 -23.03 -6.96 1.13
C ASN A 319 -22.36 -7.78 2.26
N PHE A 320 -23.05 -8.82 2.74
CA PHE A 320 -22.55 -9.71 3.81
C PHE A 320 -21.11 -10.20 3.57
N ARG A 321 -20.77 -10.54 2.31
CA ARG A 321 -19.42 -10.98 1.93
C ARG A 321 -18.35 -9.95 2.28
N MET A 322 -18.61 -8.67 2.05
CA MET A 322 -17.68 -7.59 2.36
C MET A 322 -17.50 -7.42 3.88
N ALA A 323 -18.59 -7.56 4.64
CA ALA A 323 -18.53 -7.53 6.10
C ALA A 323 -17.66 -8.66 6.66
N VAL A 324 -17.81 -9.90 6.14
CA VAL A 324 -16.98 -11.04 6.53
C VAL A 324 -15.51 -10.85 6.14
N ILE A 325 -15.23 -10.36 4.93
CA ILE A 325 -13.86 -10.05 4.49
C ILE A 325 -13.21 -9.02 5.42
N GLY A 326 -13.96 -7.99 5.83
CA GLY A 326 -13.47 -7.00 6.79
C GLY A 326 -13.16 -7.58 8.16
N CYS A 327 -13.93 -8.56 8.65
CA CYS A 327 -13.59 -9.30 9.87
C CYS A 327 -12.28 -10.09 9.73
N LEU A 328 -12.09 -10.81 8.63
CA LEU A 328 -10.88 -11.58 8.38
C LEU A 328 -9.64 -10.68 8.29
N CYS A 329 -9.73 -9.57 7.55
CA CYS A 329 -8.65 -8.59 7.47
C CYS A 329 -8.42 -7.86 8.80
N GLY A 330 -9.47 -7.64 9.61
CA GLY A 330 -9.33 -7.06 10.94
C GLY A 330 -8.52 -7.93 11.90
N VAL A 331 -8.56 -9.26 11.76
CA VAL A 331 -7.67 -10.17 12.51
C VAL A 331 -6.20 -9.93 12.16
N ILE A 332 -5.90 -9.71 10.87
CA ILE A 332 -4.55 -9.49 10.33
C ILE A 332 -4.00 -8.10 10.69
N SER A 333 -4.87 -7.10 10.83
CA SER A 333 -4.49 -5.71 11.12
C SER A 333 -3.81 -5.52 12.50
N TYR A 334 -3.85 -6.53 13.38
CA TYR A 334 -3.05 -6.68 14.59
C TYR A 334 -2.98 -5.41 15.48
N GLY A 335 -4.15 -4.84 15.79
CA GLY A 335 -4.30 -3.68 16.67
C GLY A 335 -4.00 -3.99 18.14
N PHE A 336 -2.72 -4.18 18.49
CA PHE A 336 -2.24 -4.51 19.84
C PHE A 336 -2.89 -5.77 20.43
N LEU A 337 -3.06 -6.84 19.63
CA LEU A 337 -3.80 -8.08 19.96
C LEU A 337 -5.31 -7.90 20.19
N ILE A 338 -5.73 -6.75 20.73
CA ILE A 338 -7.13 -6.41 21.01
C ILE A 338 -7.94 -6.36 19.72
N GLY A 339 -7.38 -5.80 18.65
CA GLY A 339 -8.06 -5.73 17.34
C GLY A 339 -8.52 -7.10 16.82
N SER A 340 -7.68 -8.12 16.98
CA SER A 340 -8.00 -9.48 16.52
C SER A 340 -9.17 -10.10 17.31
N ILE A 341 -9.23 -9.87 18.63
CA ILE A 341 -10.34 -10.32 19.48
C ILE A 341 -11.63 -9.62 19.07
N LEU A 342 -11.61 -8.30 18.86
CA LEU A 342 -12.78 -7.53 18.44
C LEU A 342 -13.28 -7.99 17.06
N SER A 343 -12.40 -8.33 16.13
CA SER A 343 -12.78 -8.87 14.82
C SER A 343 -13.46 -10.24 14.89
N VAL A 344 -13.05 -11.11 15.80
CA VAL A 344 -13.70 -12.41 16.02
C VAL A 344 -15.09 -12.24 16.65
N ILE A 345 -15.22 -11.32 17.61
CA ILE A 345 -16.52 -10.96 18.20
C ILE A 345 -17.43 -10.36 17.12
N ALA A 346 -16.92 -9.44 16.29
CA ALA A 346 -17.66 -8.85 15.19
C ALA A 346 -18.12 -9.91 14.18
N LEU A 347 -17.28 -10.89 13.85
CA LEU A 347 -17.65 -12.01 12.98
C LEU A 347 -18.82 -12.82 13.57
N SER A 348 -18.76 -13.12 14.86
CA SER A 348 -19.82 -13.84 15.56
C SER A 348 -21.16 -13.08 15.50
N LEU A 349 -21.13 -11.77 15.72
CA LEU A 349 -22.30 -10.90 15.63
C LEU A 349 -22.87 -10.82 14.20
N LEU A 350 -22.01 -10.79 13.18
CA LEU A 350 -22.44 -10.80 11.78
C LEU A 350 -23.16 -12.10 11.41
N LEU A 351 -22.67 -13.24 11.90
CA LEU A 351 -23.28 -14.54 11.62
C LEU A 351 -24.69 -14.66 12.21
N ILE A 352 -24.93 -14.07 13.39
CA ILE A 352 -26.25 -14.03 14.03
C ILE A 352 -27.26 -13.25 13.17
N ASP A 353 -26.83 -12.13 12.58
CA ASP A 353 -27.70 -11.22 11.82
C ASP A 353 -27.59 -11.41 10.29
N ARG A 354 -27.10 -12.57 9.82
CA ARG A 354 -26.86 -12.84 8.39
C ARG A 354 -28.08 -12.55 7.52
N GLU A 355 -29.27 -12.97 7.94
CA GLU A 355 -30.50 -12.82 7.16
C GLU A 355 -30.89 -11.35 6.87
N LYS A 356 -30.40 -10.40 7.68
CA LYS A 356 -30.68 -8.97 7.46
C LYS A 356 -29.95 -8.42 6.25
N PHE A 357 -28.83 -9.03 5.87
CA PHE A 357 -28.07 -8.64 4.68
C PHE A 357 -28.72 -9.11 3.38
N ASP A 358 -29.59 -10.12 3.44
CA ASP A 358 -30.30 -10.65 2.26
C ASP A 358 -31.61 -9.87 1.97
N ARG A 359 -32.01 -8.97 2.88
CA ARG A 359 -33.24 -8.15 2.76
C ARG A 359 -33.00 -6.73 2.25
N ALA A 360 -31.74 -6.34 2.03
CA ALA A 360 -31.30 -4.98 1.71
C ALA A 360 -31.13 -4.74 0.20
#